data_AF-A0A933GN47-F1
#
_entry.id   AF-A0A933GN47-F1
#
_cell.length_a   1.000
_cell.length_b   1.000
_cell.length_c   1.000
_cell.angle_alpha   90.00
_cell.angle_beta   90.00
_cell.angle_gamma   90.00
#
_symmetry.space_group_name_H-M   'P 1'
#
loop_
_entity.id
_entity.type
_entity.pdbx_description
1 polymer ?
#
loop_
_entity_poly.entity_id
_entity_poly.type
_entity_poly.pdbx_seq_one_letter_code
_entity_poly.pdbx_strand_id
1 'polypeptide(L)'
;MRTILNTLRHEAESTIRAFYALQQFKYLFTNQESVNKINRNVHFWMIFERSLLTKVFIGIRRLFESKADTFNFQRALNMINNKIEDFQPLALKQRKLGGQKEPLGWIDEYMADVYTPCETDFNVLSKLVRLNSKQMKGLYTEAATKIFAHAIHTETTVINNLLSDTKFDEIENSLNAIWHFYEQVWQMYENGRKPLMQISAYPYKEEVQQSVIRQFGVGT
;
A
#
# COMPACT_ATOMS: atom_id res chain seq x y z
N MET A 1 -17.90 -6.69 3.70
CA MET A 1 -16.70 -5.85 3.88
C MET A 1 -15.32 -6.57 3.76
N ARG A 2 -15.04 -7.64 4.53
CA ARG A 2 -13.69 -8.26 4.65
C ARG A 2 -12.95 -8.52 3.34
N THR A 3 -13.62 -9.04 2.32
CA THR A 3 -13.01 -9.28 1.00
C THR A 3 -12.44 -8.01 0.38
N ILE A 4 -13.18 -6.89 0.46
CA ILE A 4 -12.75 -5.59 -0.09
C ILE A 4 -11.49 -5.10 0.64
N LEU A 5 -11.51 -5.14 1.97
CA LEU A 5 -10.39 -4.71 2.81
C LEU A 5 -9.16 -5.59 2.61
N ASN A 6 -9.35 -6.91 2.49
CA ASN A 6 -8.27 -7.84 2.19
C ASN A 6 -7.65 -7.53 0.84
N THR A 7 -8.44 -7.34 -0.22
CA THR A 7 -7.89 -6.99 -1.53
C THR A 7 -7.11 -5.68 -1.49
N LEU A 8 -7.65 -4.64 -0.84
CA LEU A 8 -6.95 -3.36 -0.68
C LEU A 8 -5.64 -3.52 0.09
N ARG A 9 -5.65 -4.27 1.21
CA ARG A 9 -4.46 -4.58 2.00
C ARG A 9 -3.39 -5.25 1.16
N HIS A 10 -3.73 -6.34 0.47
CA HIS A 10 -2.74 -7.11 -0.28
C HIS A 10 -2.10 -6.28 -1.40
N GLU A 11 -2.89 -5.50 -2.13
CA GLU A 11 -2.36 -4.64 -3.19
C GLU A 11 -1.49 -3.50 -2.61
N ALA A 12 -1.94 -2.83 -1.54
CA ALA A 12 -1.19 -1.77 -0.89
C ALA A 12 0.12 -2.29 -0.26
N GLU A 13 0.03 -3.34 0.55
CA GLU A 13 1.16 -3.95 1.26
C GLU A 13 2.21 -4.49 0.29
N SER A 14 1.78 -5.26 -0.71
CA SER A 14 2.70 -5.87 -1.67
C SER A 14 3.43 -4.81 -2.49
N THR A 15 2.77 -3.68 -2.78
CA THR A 15 3.37 -2.56 -3.52
C THR A 15 4.34 -1.75 -2.63
N ILE A 16 3.94 -1.41 -1.40
CA ILE A 16 4.77 -0.60 -0.50
C ILE A 16 5.99 -1.35 0.01
N ARG A 17 5.89 -2.66 0.26
CA ARG A 17 7.06 -3.50 0.58
C ARG A 17 8.04 -3.55 -0.60
N ALA A 18 7.55 -3.71 -1.83
CA ALA A 18 8.42 -3.68 -3.01
C ALA A 18 9.10 -2.31 -3.19
N PHE A 19 8.37 -1.23 -2.94
CA PHE A 19 8.93 0.13 -2.97
C PHE A 19 10.03 0.31 -1.94
N TYR A 20 9.82 -0.10 -0.68
CA TYR A 20 10.85 0.04 0.36
C TYR A 20 12.08 -0.83 0.10
N ALA A 21 11.90 -2.02 -0.46
CA ALA A 21 13.02 -2.85 -0.91
C ALA A 21 13.81 -2.14 -2.02
N LEU A 22 13.11 -1.52 -2.99
CA LEU A 22 13.75 -0.77 -4.07
C LEU A 22 14.50 0.46 -3.55
N GLN A 23 13.88 1.22 -2.65
CA GLN A 23 14.48 2.39 -2.02
C GLN A 23 15.77 2.01 -1.29
N GLN A 24 15.74 0.93 -0.50
CA GLN A 24 16.94 0.45 0.19
C GLN A 24 18.01 -0.01 -0.79
N PHE A 25 17.62 -0.77 -1.82
CA PHE A 25 18.56 -1.23 -2.83
C PHE A 25 19.25 -0.07 -3.56
N LYS A 26 18.49 0.97 -3.93
CA LYS A 26 19.02 2.20 -4.51
C LYS A 26 19.97 2.93 -3.56
N TYR A 27 19.65 2.98 -2.27
CA TYR A 27 20.52 3.57 -1.26
C TYR A 27 21.88 2.87 -1.18
N LEU A 28 21.96 1.55 -1.42
CA LEU A 28 23.22 0.81 -1.39
C LEU A 28 24.20 1.26 -2.49
N PHE A 29 23.74 1.83 -3.60
CA PHE A 29 24.63 2.37 -4.63
C PHE A 29 25.32 3.69 -4.23
N THR A 30 24.92 4.31 -3.11
CA THR A 30 25.55 5.55 -2.62
C THR A 30 26.87 5.30 -1.89
N ASN A 31 27.22 4.04 -1.61
CA ASN A 31 28.45 3.64 -0.93
C ASN A 31 29.29 2.71 -1.82
N GLN A 32 30.56 3.06 -2.04
CA GLN A 32 31.50 2.30 -2.87
C GLN A 32 31.74 0.86 -2.37
N GLU A 33 31.80 0.63 -1.06
CA GLU A 33 31.94 -0.72 -0.49
C GLU A 33 30.75 -1.58 -0.89
N SER A 34 29.56 -0.99 -0.86
CA SER A 34 28.35 -1.69 -1.22
C SER A 34 28.32 -2.03 -2.71
N VAL A 35 28.71 -1.09 -3.57
CA VAL A 35 28.86 -1.30 -5.02
C VAL A 35 29.82 -2.46 -5.32
N ASN A 36 30.95 -2.53 -4.62
CA ASN A 36 31.92 -3.63 -4.81
C ASN A 36 31.32 -5.00 -4.45
N LYS A 37 30.45 -5.08 -3.44
CA LYS A 37 29.73 -6.32 -3.08
C LYS A 37 28.65 -6.67 -4.11
N ILE A 38 27.88 -5.69 -4.60
CA ILE A 38 26.90 -5.90 -5.69
C ILE A 38 27.56 -6.49 -6.93
N ASN A 39 28.74 -5.95 -7.31
CA ASN A 39 29.46 -6.38 -8.50
C ASN A 39 29.90 -7.86 -8.45
N ARG A 40 29.91 -8.50 -7.28
CA ARG A 40 30.18 -9.95 -7.16
C ARG A 40 29.07 -10.83 -7.71
N ASN A 41 27.83 -10.30 -7.81
CA ASN A 41 26.69 -11.00 -8.39
C ASN A 41 25.76 -10.02 -9.13
N VAL A 42 26.32 -9.33 -10.12
CA VAL A 42 25.63 -8.25 -10.84
C VAL A 42 24.32 -8.69 -11.48
N HIS A 43 24.26 -9.90 -12.05
CA HIS A 43 23.06 -10.38 -12.74
C HIS A 43 21.89 -10.59 -11.79
N PHE A 44 22.12 -11.16 -10.60
CA PHE A 44 21.07 -11.27 -9.59
C PHE A 44 20.50 -9.90 -9.23
N TRP A 45 21.37 -8.94 -8.94
CA TRP A 45 20.94 -7.60 -8.52
C TRP A 45 20.22 -6.82 -9.62
N MET A 46 20.61 -6.99 -10.88
CA MET A 46 19.88 -6.43 -12.02
C MET A 46 18.47 -7.03 -12.15
N ILE A 47 18.33 -8.36 -11.98
CA ILE A 47 17.02 -9.03 -12.03
C ILE A 47 16.15 -8.59 -10.85
N PHE A 48 16.73 -8.54 -9.64
CA PHE A 48 16.07 -8.08 -8.43
C PHE A 48 15.50 -6.67 -8.60
N GLU A 49 16.34 -5.73 -9.04
CA GLU A 49 15.93 -4.34 -9.30
C GLU A 49 14.79 -4.23 -10.29
N ARG A 50 14.92 -4.90 -11.45
CA ARG A 50 13.88 -4.90 -12.49
C ARG A 50 12.58 -5.50 -11.98
N SER A 51 12.66 -6.55 -11.15
CA SER A 51 11.48 -7.19 -10.55
C SER A 51 10.78 -6.25 -9.58
N LEU A 52 11.54 -5.53 -8.75
CA LEU A 52 11.00 -4.55 -7.81
C LEU A 52 10.35 -3.37 -8.54
N LEU A 53 11.03 -2.79 -9.53
CA LEU A 53 10.48 -1.72 -10.37
C LEU A 53 9.16 -2.16 -11.02
N THR A 54 9.17 -3.32 -11.68
CA THR A 54 7.96 -3.89 -12.29
C THR A 54 6.82 -4.00 -11.28
N LYS A 55 7.11 -4.54 -10.09
CA LYS A 55 6.11 -4.72 -9.04
C LYS A 55 5.54 -3.40 -8.53
N VAL A 56 6.40 -2.40 -8.30
CA VAL A 56 5.99 -1.06 -7.83
C VAL A 56 5.08 -0.39 -8.86
N PHE A 57 5.49 -0.34 -10.13
CA PHE A 57 4.71 0.35 -11.16
C PHE A 57 3.39 -0.36 -11.50
N ILE A 58 3.37 -1.69 -11.54
CA ILE A 58 2.12 -2.45 -11.68
C ILE A 58 1.20 -2.19 -10.47
N GLY A 59 1.75 -2.17 -9.26
CA GLY A 59 1.02 -1.90 -8.03
C GLY A 59 0.41 -0.49 -8.01
N ILE A 60 1.20 0.54 -8.34
CA ILE A 60 0.73 1.92 -8.50
C ILE A 60 -0.41 1.98 -9.50
N ARG A 61 -0.24 1.36 -10.67
CA ARG A 61 -1.29 1.31 -11.69
C ARG A 61 -2.56 0.66 -11.17
N ARG A 62 -2.50 -0.50 -10.52
CA ARG A 62 -3.68 -1.15 -9.93
C ARG A 62 -4.36 -0.28 -8.87
N LEU A 63 -3.58 0.35 -8.00
CA LEU A 63 -4.12 1.14 -6.89
C LEU A 63 -4.76 2.44 -7.35
N PHE A 64 -4.17 3.14 -8.34
CA PHE A 64 -4.55 4.50 -8.70
C PHE A 64 -5.24 4.64 -10.06
N GLU A 65 -5.04 3.71 -11.02
CA GLU A 65 -5.66 3.80 -12.34
C GLU A 65 -7.17 3.52 -12.25
N SER A 66 -7.96 4.43 -12.81
CA SER A 66 -9.43 4.36 -12.79
C SER A 66 -9.96 3.64 -14.04
N LYS A 67 -9.68 2.33 -14.15
CA LYS A 67 -10.32 1.46 -15.16
C LYS A 67 -11.49 0.72 -14.54
N ALA A 68 -12.60 0.61 -15.29
CA ALA A 68 -13.87 0.06 -14.79
C ALA A 68 -13.76 -1.41 -14.36
N ASP A 69 -12.92 -2.18 -15.04
CA ASP A 69 -12.87 -3.65 -14.89
C ASP A 69 -11.81 -4.14 -13.89
N THR A 70 -10.99 -3.26 -13.33
CA THR A 70 -9.93 -3.63 -12.39
C THR A 70 -10.21 -3.13 -10.98
N PHE A 71 -9.71 -3.86 -9.98
CA PHE A 71 -9.70 -3.38 -8.60
C PHE A 71 -8.78 -2.15 -8.49
N ASN A 72 -9.25 -1.08 -7.84
CA ASN A 72 -8.49 0.13 -7.54
C ASN A 72 -9.05 0.81 -6.28
N PHE A 73 -8.34 1.81 -5.75
CA PHE A 73 -8.74 2.54 -4.54
C PHE A 73 -10.14 3.16 -4.65
N GLN A 74 -10.46 3.81 -5.77
CA GLN A 74 -11.76 4.48 -5.93
C GLN A 74 -12.91 3.47 -5.94
N ARG A 75 -12.70 2.31 -6.57
CA ARG A 75 -13.67 1.20 -6.54
C ARG A 75 -13.83 0.64 -5.13
N ALA A 76 -12.74 0.42 -4.41
CA ALA A 76 -12.79 -0.03 -3.02
C ALA A 76 -13.56 0.96 -2.14
N LEU A 77 -13.27 2.26 -2.25
CA LEU A 77 -13.99 3.32 -1.54
C LEU A 77 -15.49 3.32 -1.86
N ASN A 78 -15.87 3.23 -3.14
CA ASN A 78 -17.30 3.17 -3.52
C ASN A 78 -17.99 1.94 -2.91
N MET A 79 -17.33 0.78 -2.93
CA MET A 79 -17.87 -0.45 -2.33
C MET A 79 -17.97 -0.36 -0.80
N ILE A 80 -17.08 0.39 -0.14
CA ILE A 80 -17.12 0.66 1.30
C ILE A 80 -18.28 1.61 1.62
N ASN A 81 -18.41 2.71 0.90
CA ASN A 81 -19.46 3.71 1.11
C ASN A 81 -20.87 3.12 0.90
N ASN A 82 -21.03 2.20 -0.04
CA ASN A 82 -22.30 1.50 -0.27
C ASN A 82 -22.65 0.46 0.81
N LYS A 83 -21.79 0.31 1.83
CA LYS A 83 -21.94 -0.67 2.94
C LYS A 83 -21.58 -0.04 4.29
N ILE A 84 -21.91 1.24 4.51
CA ILE A 84 -21.60 1.93 5.77
C ILE A 84 -22.35 1.30 6.96
N GLU A 85 -23.49 0.67 6.71
CA GLU A 85 -24.24 -0.10 7.69
C GLU A 85 -23.41 -1.27 8.28
N ASP A 86 -22.46 -1.83 7.51
CA ASP A 86 -21.53 -2.86 8.00
C ASP A 86 -20.63 -2.32 9.14
N PHE A 87 -20.47 -1.00 9.29
CA PHE A 87 -19.61 -0.38 10.30
C PHE A 87 -20.35 -0.02 11.60
N GLN A 88 -21.67 -0.18 11.64
CA GLN A 88 -22.47 0.25 12.78
C GLN A 88 -22.25 -0.67 14.01
N PRO A 89 -22.44 -0.16 15.24
CA PRO A 89 -22.20 -0.93 16.47
C PRO A 89 -22.94 -2.27 16.51
N LEU A 90 -24.19 -2.32 16.01
CA LEU A 90 -24.96 -3.57 15.93
C LEU A 90 -24.28 -4.61 15.04
N ALA A 91 -23.79 -4.19 13.86
CA ALA A 91 -23.07 -5.07 12.95
C ALA A 91 -21.73 -5.53 13.55
N LEU A 92 -21.03 -4.65 14.27
CA LEU A 92 -19.81 -5.02 15.01
C LEU A 92 -20.10 -6.06 16.11
N LYS A 93 -21.12 -5.85 16.93
CA LYS A 93 -21.53 -6.78 17.98
C LYS A 93 -21.81 -8.17 17.40
N GLN A 94 -22.58 -8.23 16.30
CA GLN A 94 -22.86 -9.48 15.60
C GLN A 94 -21.58 -10.17 15.10
N ARG A 95 -20.62 -9.41 14.54
CA ARG A 95 -19.33 -9.96 14.12
C ARG A 95 -18.52 -10.52 15.29
N LYS A 96 -18.50 -9.82 16.43
CA LYS A 96 -17.77 -10.23 17.64
C LYS A 96 -18.37 -11.48 18.29
N LEU A 97 -19.70 -11.62 18.25
CA LEU A 97 -20.38 -12.83 18.73
C LEU A 97 -20.14 -14.05 17.83
N GLY A 98 -19.76 -13.86 16.56
CA GLY A 98 -19.40 -14.97 15.67
C GLY A 98 -20.51 -16.01 15.49
N GLY A 99 -21.78 -15.61 15.62
CA GLY A 99 -22.94 -16.50 15.56
C GLY A 99 -23.31 -17.20 16.88
N GLN A 100 -22.60 -16.91 17.98
CA GLN A 100 -22.99 -17.37 19.31
C GLN A 100 -24.26 -16.65 19.78
N LYS A 101 -25.18 -17.41 20.37
CA LYS A 101 -26.46 -16.89 20.89
C LYS A 101 -26.35 -16.28 22.28
N GLU A 102 -25.41 -16.79 23.09
CA GLU A 102 -25.19 -16.31 24.46
C GLU A 102 -24.27 -15.09 24.45
N PRO A 103 -24.59 -14.02 25.19
CA PRO A 103 -23.70 -12.88 25.35
C PRO A 103 -22.41 -13.32 26.03
N LEU A 104 -21.28 -13.10 25.38
CA LEU A 104 -19.98 -13.24 26.03
C LEU A 104 -19.87 -12.18 27.13
N GLY A 105 -19.47 -12.54 28.36
CA GLY A 105 -19.46 -11.61 29.50
C GLY A 105 -18.66 -10.32 29.30
N TRP A 106 -17.75 -10.28 28.32
CA TRP A 106 -16.95 -9.10 27.95
C TRP A 106 -17.62 -8.21 26.89
N ILE A 107 -18.67 -8.66 26.19
CA ILE A 107 -19.17 -7.99 24.99
C ILE A 107 -19.80 -6.62 25.31
N ASP A 108 -20.52 -6.50 26.41
CA ASP A 108 -21.20 -5.25 26.74
C ASP A 108 -20.19 -4.19 27.18
N GLU A 109 -19.15 -4.57 27.93
CA GLU A 109 -18.00 -3.70 28.24
C GLU A 109 -17.27 -3.26 26.98
N TYR A 110 -16.98 -4.20 26.06
CA TYR A 110 -16.34 -3.88 24.79
C TYR A 110 -17.14 -2.91 23.93
N MET A 111 -18.47 -3.08 23.89
CA MET A 111 -19.36 -2.24 23.08
C MET A 111 -19.63 -0.86 23.68
N ALA A 112 -19.32 -0.63 24.95
CA ALA A 112 -19.60 0.64 25.64
C ALA A 112 -18.88 1.84 25.01
N ASP A 113 -17.64 1.64 24.55
CA ASP A 113 -16.78 2.70 24.00
C ASP A 113 -16.60 2.61 22.47
N VAL A 114 -17.45 1.84 21.78
CA VAL A 114 -17.37 1.68 20.32
C VAL A 114 -17.74 2.99 19.62
N TYR A 115 -16.85 3.43 18.74
CA TYR A 115 -17.10 4.52 17.82
C TYR A 115 -18.11 4.10 16.74
N THR A 116 -19.01 5.02 16.38
CA THR A 116 -19.97 4.85 15.28
C THR A 116 -19.49 5.62 14.04
N PRO A 117 -18.95 4.94 13.01
CA PRO A 117 -18.47 5.62 11.82
C PRO A 117 -19.59 6.27 10.99
N CYS A 118 -19.25 7.39 10.35
CA CYS A 118 -20.15 8.14 9.47
C CYS A 118 -19.49 8.44 8.11
N GLU A 119 -20.27 8.90 7.13
CA GLU A 119 -19.77 9.26 5.79
C GLU A 119 -18.62 10.28 5.82
N THR A 120 -18.66 11.22 6.76
CA THR A 120 -17.62 12.25 6.91
C THR A 120 -16.25 11.62 7.18
N ASP A 121 -16.18 10.54 7.96
CA ASP A 121 -14.93 9.84 8.25
C ASP A 121 -14.28 9.32 6.96
N PHE A 122 -15.05 8.62 6.13
CA PHE A 122 -14.58 8.09 4.85
C PHE A 122 -14.22 9.19 3.86
N ASN A 123 -14.96 10.29 3.85
CA ASN A 123 -14.69 11.44 2.99
C ASN A 123 -13.37 12.14 3.37
N VAL A 124 -13.08 12.31 4.66
CA VAL A 124 -11.82 12.88 5.14
C VAL A 124 -10.65 11.96 4.79
N LEU A 125 -10.76 10.65 5.08
CA LEU A 125 -9.72 9.67 4.75
C LEU A 125 -9.48 9.60 3.23
N SER A 126 -10.53 9.60 2.42
CA SER A 126 -10.43 9.64 0.95
C SER A 126 -9.74 10.90 0.45
N LYS A 127 -10.03 12.05 1.06
CA LYS A 127 -9.38 13.32 0.74
C LYS A 127 -7.88 13.25 1.03
N LEU A 128 -7.45 12.63 2.13
CA LEU A 128 -6.03 12.42 2.42
C LEU A 128 -5.33 11.63 1.32
N VAL A 129 -5.94 10.52 0.87
CA VAL A 129 -5.39 9.73 -0.26
C VAL A 129 -5.27 10.60 -1.51
N ARG A 130 -6.34 11.31 -1.89
CA ARG A 130 -6.36 12.15 -3.10
C ARG A 130 -5.33 13.27 -3.07
N LEU A 131 -5.11 13.90 -1.92
CA LEU A 131 -4.13 14.98 -1.76
C LEU A 131 -2.70 14.45 -1.93
N ASN A 132 -2.42 13.26 -1.42
CA ASN A 132 -1.09 12.66 -1.46
C ASN A 132 -0.81 11.88 -2.76
N SER A 133 -1.83 11.57 -3.57
CA SER A 133 -1.68 10.75 -4.77
C SER A 133 -1.95 11.48 -6.09
N LYS A 134 -1.94 12.82 -6.11
CA LYS A 134 -2.30 13.62 -7.31
C LYS A 134 -1.46 13.25 -8.53
N GLN A 135 -0.16 13.04 -8.33
CA GLN A 135 0.78 12.76 -9.42
C GLN A 135 0.70 11.32 -9.94
N MET A 136 0.15 10.38 -9.15
CA MET A 136 0.16 8.94 -9.48
C MET A 136 -0.67 8.60 -10.72
N LYS A 137 -1.75 9.33 -11.00
CA LYS A 137 -2.67 9.06 -12.12
C LYS A 137 -2.12 9.48 -13.50
N GLY A 138 -1.03 10.23 -13.56
CA GLY A 138 -0.40 10.70 -14.80
C GLY A 138 0.92 10.01 -15.07
N LEU A 139 2.02 10.74 -14.81
CA LEU A 139 3.41 10.34 -15.08
C LEU A 139 3.70 8.87 -14.76
N TYR A 140 3.33 8.42 -13.56
CA TYR A 140 3.62 7.07 -13.07
C TYR A 140 2.79 5.98 -13.74
N THR A 141 1.53 6.26 -14.06
CA THR A 141 0.66 5.30 -14.75
C THR A 141 1.02 5.19 -16.23
N GLU A 142 1.40 6.31 -16.86
CA GLU A 142 1.97 6.31 -18.21
C GLU A 142 3.29 5.57 -18.27
N ALA A 143 4.19 5.81 -17.31
CA ALA A 143 5.45 5.08 -17.16
C ALA A 143 5.20 3.57 -17.07
N ALA A 144 4.30 3.15 -16.18
CA ALA A 144 3.92 1.75 -16.03
C ALA A 144 3.39 1.14 -17.34
N THR A 145 2.60 1.90 -18.10
CA THR A 145 2.02 1.45 -19.37
C THR A 145 3.06 1.33 -20.48
N LYS A 146 3.91 2.36 -20.65
CA LYS A 146 4.96 2.41 -21.67
C LYS A 146 6.06 1.36 -21.43
N ILE A 147 6.43 1.16 -20.16
CA ILE A 147 7.55 0.27 -19.78
C ILE A 147 7.09 -1.19 -19.70
N PHE A 148 5.95 -1.48 -19.06
CA PHE A 148 5.61 -2.87 -18.68
C PHE A 148 4.41 -3.46 -19.41
N ALA A 149 3.48 -2.66 -19.96
CA ALA A 149 2.26 -3.19 -20.58
C ALA A 149 2.40 -3.48 -22.08
N HIS A 150 3.29 -2.78 -22.78
CA HIS A 150 3.41 -2.93 -24.24
C HIS A 150 4.77 -3.44 -24.73
N ALA A 151 5.77 -3.64 -23.86
CA ALA A 151 7.14 -4.01 -24.25
C ALA A 151 7.74 -3.10 -25.38
N ILE A 152 7.17 -1.91 -25.60
CA ILE A 152 7.54 -1.00 -26.69
C ILE A 152 8.92 -0.36 -26.43
N HIS A 153 9.32 -0.24 -25.16
CA HIS A 153 10.61 0.32 -24.78
C HIS A 153 11.37 -0.66 -23.88
N THR A 154 12.06 -1.61 -24.51
CA THR A 154 13.10 -2.44 -23.84
C THR A 154 14.42 -1.69 -23.68
N GLU A 155 14.52 -0.48 -24.22
CA GLU A 155 15.71 0.36 -24.11
C GLU A 155 15.89 0.90 -22.68
N THR A 156 16.98 0.48 -22.04
CA THR A 156 17.40 0.85 -20.69
C THR A 156 17.45 2.37 -20.47
N THR A 157 17.78 3.15 -21.52
CA THR A 157 17.84 4.62 -21.51
C THR A 157 16.48 5.27 -21.29
N VAL A 158 15.42 4.77 -21.96
CA VAL A 158 14.05 5.28 -21.80
C VAL A 158 13.54 5.00 -20.39
N ILE A 159 13.78 3.79 -19.88
CA ILE A 159 13.42 3.42 -18.51
C ILE A 159 14.16 4.30 -17.50
N ASN A 160 15.46 4.51 -17.68
CA ASN A 160 16.27 5.35 -16.78
C ASN A 160 15.81 6.81 -16.77
N ASN A 161 15.44 7.38 -17.93
CA ASN A 161 14.92 8.75 -18.01
C ASN A 161 13.54 8.88 -17.35
N LEU A 162 12.67 7.88 -17.51
CA LEU A 162 11.38 7.84 -16.79
C LEU A 162 11.55 7.70 -15.27
N LEU A 163 12.60 7.00 -14.84
CA LEU A 163 12.96 6.85 -13.43
C LEU A 163 13.70 8.07 -12.86
N SER A 164 14.40 8.86 -13.67
CA SER A 164 15.04 10.10 -13.20
C SER A 164 14.03 11.17 -12.81
N ASP A 165 12.87 11.18 -13.47
CA ASP A 165 11.76 12.08 -13.13
C ASP A 165 10.89 11.55 -11.98
N THR A 166 11.09 10.29 -11.58
CA THR A 166 10.35 9.64 -10.50
C THR A 166 10.88 10.09 -9.14
N LYS A 167 10.05 10.81 -8.39
CA LYS A 167 10.37 11.17 -7.00
C LYS A 167 9.91 10.09 -6.03
N PHE A 168 10.85 9.51 -5.29
CA PHE A 168 10.57 8.44 -4.33
C PHE A 168 9.66 8.92 -3.20
N ASP A 169 9.82 10.16 -2.75
CA ASP A 169 8.96 10.76 -1.71
C ASP A 169 7.49 10.83 -2.16
N GLU A 170 7.23 11.12 -3.44
CA GLU A 170 5.86 11.16 -3.97
C GLU A 170 5.22 9.77 -3.98
N ILE A 171 5.97 8.73 -4.36
CA ILE A 171 5.51 7.33 -4.29
C ILE A 171 5.29 6.92 -2.83
N GLU A 172 6.24 7.21 -1.95
CA GLU A 172 6.17 6.86 -0.53
C GLU A 172 4.93 7.48 0.13
N ASN A 173 4.72 8.79 -0.05
CA ASN A 173 3.56 9.50 0.50
C ASN A 173 2.24 8.95 -0.06
N SER A 174 2.19 8.62 -1.35
CA SER A 174 1.01 8.05 -2.00
C SER A 174 0.65 6.68 -1.44
N LEU A 175 1.64 5.79 -1.31
CA LEU A 175 1.44 4.42 -0.82
C LEU A 175 1.12 4.41 0.68
N ASN A 176 1.78 5.25 1.48
CA ASN A 176 1.46 5.42 2.90
C ASN A 176 0.03 5.95 3.09
N ALA A 177 -0.44 6.87 2.26
CA ALA A 177 -1.82 7.34 2.33
C ALA A 177 -2.85 6.22 2.09
N ILE A 178 -2.63 5.34 1.10
CA ILE A 178 -3.48 4.16 0.88
C ILE A 178 -3.42 3.19 2.05
N TRP A 179 -2.21 2.89 2.53
CA TRP A 179 -2.02 1.98 3.66
C TRP A 179 -2.75 2.50 4.90
N HIS A 180 -2.58 3.78 5.21
CA HIS A 180 -3.26 4.46 6.30
C HIS A 180 -4.79 4.37 6.15
N PHE A 181 -5.33 4.67 4.96
CA PHE A 181 -6.77 4.51 4.69
C PHE A 181 -7.23 3.09 5.00
N TYR A 182 -6.52 2.06 4.49
CA TYR A 182 -6.85 0.66 4.77
C TYR A 182 -6.87 0.38 6.27
N GLU A 183 -5.82 0.79 6.98
CA GLU A 183 -5.66 0.56 8.41
C GLU A 183 -6.82 1.20 9.19
N GLN A 184 -7.13 2.48 8.93
CA GLN A 184 -8.19 3.19 9.64
C GLN A 184 -9.57 2.56 9.37
N VAL A 185 -9.86 2.20 8.11
CA VAL A 185 -11.12 1.54 7.76
C VAL A 185 -11.20 0.15 8.40
N TRP A 186 -10.10 -0.60 8.43
CA TRP A 186 -10.06 -1.90 9.10
C TRP A 186 -10.27 -1.78 10.61
N GLN A 187 -9.66 -0.78 11.26
CA GLN A 187 -9.86 -0.51 12.69
C GLN A 187 -11.29 -0.09 13.01
N MET A 188 -11.92 0.73 12.18
CA MET A 188 -13.35 1.05 12.30
C MET A 188 -14.20 -0.21 12.15
N TYR A 189 -13.93 -1.04 11.14
CA TYR A 189 -14.74 -2.22 10.82
C TYR A 189 -14.59 -3.38 11.83
N GLU A 190 -13.36 -3.78 12.16
CA GLU A 190 -13.10 -4.92 13.04
C GLU A 190 -13.09 -4.53 14.51
N ASN A 191 -12.75 -3.28 14.85
CA ASN A 191 -12.50 -2.88 16.24
C ASN A 191 -13.35 -1.70 16.74
N GLY A 192 -14.18 -1.08 15.90
CA GLY A 192 -15.02 0.05 16.32
C GLY A 192 -14.21 1.25 16.82
N ARG A 193 -12.99 1.44 16.33
CA ARG A 193 -12.12 2.55 16.75
C ARG A 193 -12.35 3.78 15.89
N LYS A 194 -12.27 4.97 16.50
CA LYS A 194 -12.28 6.24 15.77
C LYS A 194 -11.04 6.34 14.87
N PRO A 195 -11.18 6.74 13.59
CA PRO A 195 -10.05 6.84 12.69
C PRO A 195 -9.13 8.01 13.06
N LEU A 196 -7.83 7.80 12.87
CA LEU A 196 -6.84 8.86 12.90
C LEU A 196 -6.85 9.60 11.55
N MET A 197 -6.70 10.93 11.59
CA MET A 197 -6.73 11.77 10.37
C MET A 197 -5.34 12.21 9.92
N GLN A 198 -4.29 11.74 10.60
CA GLN A 198 -2.90 11.98 10.23
C GLN A 198 -2.31 10.69 9.68
N ILE A 199 -1.71 10.78 8.49
CA ILE A 199 -1.11 9.63 7.82
C ILE A 199 0.00 9.05 8.70
N SER A 200 -0.13 7.77 9.01
CA SER A 200 0.89 6.94 9.62
C SER A 200 1.82 6.37 8.55
N ALA A 201 3.11 6.29 8.87
CA ALA A 201 4.05 5.55 8.04
C ALA A 201 3.75 4.05 8.13
N TYR A 202 4.06 3.33 7.06
CA TYR A 202 3.98 1.88 7.03
C TYR A 202 4.87 1.25 8.11
N PRO A 203 4.30 0.44 9.03
CA PRO A 203 5.02 0.03 10.24
C PRO A 203 6.16 -0.95 9.95
N TYR A 204 6.15 -1.64 8.81
CA TYR A 204 7.16 -2.65 8.46
C TYR A 204 8.25 -2.11 7.51
N LYS A 205 8.39 -0.79 7.38
CA LYS A 205 9.44 -0.16 6.55
C LYS A 205 10.83 -0.69 6.92
N GLU A 206 11.20 -0.59 8.19
CA GLU A 206 12.53 -1.02 8.67
C GLU A 206 12.77 -2.51 8.47
N GLU A 207 11.77 -3.36 8.76
CA GLU A 207 11.86 -4.80 8.54
C GLU A 207 12.23 -5.13 7.09
N VAL A 208 11.54 -4.50 6.14
CA VAL A 208 11.80 -4.71 4.71
C VAL A 208 13.19 -4.21 4.33
N GLN A 209 13.57 -3.01 4.76
CA GLN A 209 14.89 -2.44 4.46
C GLN A 209 16.01 -3.32 5.02
N GLN A 210 15.89 -3.77 6.27
CA GLN A 210 16.83 -4.69 6.90
C GLN A 210 16.88 -6.06 6.22
N SER A 211 15.78 -6.53 5.61
CA SER A 211 15.82 -7.76 4.81
C SER A 211 16.76 -7.64 3.60
N VAL A 212 16.77 -6.48 2.92
CA VAL A 212 17.67 -6.21 1.78
C VAL A 212 19.12 -6.10 2.26
N ILE A 213 19.36 -5.39 3.37
CA ILE A 213 20.70 -5.26 3.97
C ILE A 213 21.27 -6.61 4.38
N ARG A 214 20.45 -7.50 4.96
CA ARG A 214 20.90 -8.84 5.37
C ARG A 214 21.35 -9.69 4.19
N GLN A 215 20.66 -9.65 3.05
CA GLN A 215 21.12 -10.35 1.83
C GLN A 215 22.48 -9.84 1.32
N PHE A 216 22.87 -8.66 1.77
CA PHE A 216 24.14 -8.02 1.48
C PHE A 216 25.28 -8.42 2.44
N GLY A 217 24.93 -8.77 3.68
CA GLY A 217 25.86 -9.07 4.77
C GLY A 217 26.03 -10.56 5.10
N VAL A 218 25.17 -11.45 4.58
CA VAL A 218 25.32 -12.90 4.76
C VAL A 218 26.27 -13.43 3.70
N GLY A 219 27.56 -13.29 4.01
CA GLY A 219 28.70 -13.77 3.25
C GLY A 219 29.96 -13.64 4.10
N THR A 220 29.92 -14.26 5.29
CA THR A 220 31.10 -14.61 6.07
C THR A 220 31.43 -16.07 5.80
#